data_AF-A0A2E5KQB0-F1
#
_entry.id   AF-A0A2E5KQB0-F1
#
_cell.length_a   1.000
_cell.length_b   1.000
_cell.length_c   1.000
_cell.angle_alpha   90.00
_cell.angle_beta   90.00
_cell.angle_gamma   90.00
#
_symmetry.space_group_name_H-M   'P 1'
#
loop_
_entity.id
_entity.type
_entity.pdbx_description
1 polymer ?
#
loop_
_entity_poly.entity_id
_entity_poly.type
_entity_poly.pdbx_seq_one_letter_code
_entity_poly.pdbx_strand_id
1 'polypeptide(L)'
;MPIMPKHSTNLVKFSKGQDRQDESVAKFERAAALAPDDPGMHTDLGAALRTRGQITEAIGRYEHALSIDPEFGLAYYSLGNALSEYGKIAEAEEAYQQAVQRLPDDASAFNNLGHVLIELGRKAEAETALRTAIEIDPHRASAHFNLHAVVYRDDDLDPAIASLEAALATSTDDGKSQFFHAMCLKQKGDKDAAIASFDKVPLDDMDTIIGLTAGTMLCARSNKTPQSEYSARARKPTRMRKTRRQSTG
;
A
#
# COMPACT_ATOMS: atom_id res chain seq x y z
N MET A 1 34.01 25.87 11.89
CA MET A 1 33.58 24.86 10.90
C MET A 1 32.06 24.89 10.83
N PRO A 2 31.45 25.25 9.69
CA PRO A 2 30.00 25.28 9.57
C PRO A 2 29.46 23.85 9.54
N ILE A 3 28.41 23.61 10.32
CA ILE A 3 27.67 22.35 10.40
C ILE A 3 26.80 22.28 9.15
N MET A 4 27.21 21.52 8.14
CA MET A 4 26.37 21.26 6.95
C MET A 4 25.11 20.50 7.39
N PRO A 5 23.89 21.01 7.13
CA PRO A 5 22.66 20.36 7.56
C PRO A 5 22.40 19.09 6.73
N LYS A 6 21.95 18.03 7.41
CA LYS A 6 21.54 16.73 6.83
C LYS A 6 20.43 16.82 5.76
N HIS A 7 19.86 18.01 5.56
CA HIS A 7 18.88 18.30 4.51
C HIS A 7 19.48 18.31 3.09
N SER A 8 20.78 18.59 2.96
CA SER A 8 21.46 18.68 1.65
C SER A 8 21.51 17.34 0.90
N THR A 9 21.68 16.21 1.59
CA THR A 9 21.71 14.88 0.95
C THR A 9 20.35 14.44 0.43
N ASN A 10 19.26 14.77 1.13
CA ASN A 10 17.90 14.45 0.70
C ASN A 10 17.47 15.35 -0.46
N LEU A 11 17.83 16.63 -0.45
CA LEU A 11 17.56 17.55 -1.56
C LEU A 11 18.32 17.16 -2.85
N VAL A 12 19.59 16.75 -2.73
CA VAL A 12 20.37 16.28 -3.89
C VAL A 12 19.87 14.92 -4.41
N LYS A 13 19.42 14.02 -3.54
CA LYS A 13 18.77 12.77 -3.97
C LYS A 13 17.42 13.02 -4.63
N PHE A 14 16.64 13.94 -4.08
CA PHE A 14 15.34 14.34 -4.63
C PHE A 14 15.49 15.03 -5.99
N SER A 15 16.42 15.99 -6.12
CA SER A 15 16.69 16.66 -7.39
C SER A 15 17.19 15.68 -8.46
N LYS A 16 18.12 14.79 -8.11
CA LYS A 16 18.58 13.73 -9.03
C LYS A 16 17.49 12.72 -9.39
N GLY A 17 16.52 12.51 -8.51
CA GLY A 17 15.36 11.67 -8.78
C GLY A 17 14.43 12.33 -9.80
N GLN A 18 14.13 13.62 -9.61
CA GLN A 18 13.33 14.41 -10.54
C GLN A 18 14.00 14.53 -11.91
N ASP A 19 15.30 14.82 -11.96
CA ASP A 19 16.04 14.91 -13.23
C ASP A 19 15.96 13.59 -14.03
N ARG A 20 16.05 12.44 -13.34
CA ARG A 20 15.92 11.11 -13.98
C ARG A 20 14.51 10.83 -14.49
N GLN A 21 13.49 11.27 -13.76
CA GLN A 21 12.10 11.12 -14.17
C GLN A 21 11.81 11.99 -15.40
N ASP A 22 12.32 13.21 -15.43
CA ASP A 22 12.20 14.13 -16.56
C ASP A 22 12.88 13.58 -17.82
N GLU A 23 14.10 13.05 -17.68
CA GLU A 23 14.80 12.36 -18.79
C GLU A 23 14.04 11.13 -19.29
N SER A 24 13.40 10.38 -18.38
CA SER A 24 12.61 9.19 -18.73
C SER A 24 11.39 9.58 -19.58
N VAL A 25 10.62 10.57 -19.12
CA VAL A 25 9.44 11.07 -19.86
C VAL A 25 9.85 11.55 -21.24
N ALA A 26 10.89 12.38 -21.36
CA ALA A 26 11.35 12.90 -22.66
C ALA A 26 11.77 11.79 -23.65
N LYS A 27 12.36 10.69 -23.16
CA LYS A 27 12.72 9.54 -24.01
C LYS A 27 11.46 8.83 -24.53
N PHE A 28 10.48 8.58 -23.68
CA PHE A 28 9.24 7.92 -24.07
C PHE A 28 8.35 8.81 -24.94
N GLU A 29 8.34 10.13 -24.72
CA GLU A 29 7.68 11.07 -25.63
C GLU A 29 8.26 10.99 -27.05
N ARG A 30 9.59 10.97 -27.15
CA ARG A 30 10.25 10.80 -28.45
C ARG A 30 9.98 9.44 -29.07
N ALA A 31 9.94 8.37 -28.28
CA ALA A 31 9.63 7.02 -28.76
C ALA A 31 8.20 6.93 -29.28
N ALA A 32 7.22 7.43 -28.51
CA ALA A 32 5.83 7.51 -28.92
C ALA A 32 5.61 8.41 -30.16
N ALA A 33 6.42 9.47 -30.33
CA ALA A 33 6.38 10.28 -31.55
C ALA A 33 6.93 9.55 -32.80
N LEU A 34 7.84 8.60 -32.62
CA LEU A 34 8.39 7.79 -33.71
C LEU A 34 7.49 6.59 -34.07
N ALA A 35 6.70 6.11 -33.12
CA ALA A 35 5.74 5.03 -33.29
C ALA A 35 4.38 5.42 -32.69
N PRO A 36 3.64 6.35 -33.34
CA PRO A 36 2.39 6.90 -32.79
C PRO A 36 1.27 5.86 -32.69
N ASP A 37 1.33 4.79 -33.50
CA ASP A 37 0.34 3.72 -33.54
C ASP A 37 0.78 2.47 -32.75
N ASP A 38 1.79 2.59 -31.87
CA ASP A 38 2.22 1.51 -30.97
C ASP A 38 1.59 1.72 -29.58
N PRO A 39 0.62 0.87 -29.16
CA PRO A 39 -0.02 1.00 -27.85
C PRO A 39 0.96 0.76 -26.69
N GLY A 40 2.04 0.01 -26.92
CA GLY A 40 3.11 -0.20 -25.95
C GLY A 40 3.85 1.10 -25.62
N MET A 41 4.19 1.89 -26.65
CA MET A 41 4.90 3.17 -26.46
C MET A 41 4.09 4.18 -25.64
N HIS A 42 2.77 4.25 -25.86
CA HIS A 42 1.90 5.13 -25.08
C HIS A 42 1.71 4.61 -23.65
N THR A 43 1.68 3.29 -23.45
CA THR A 43 1.62 2.70 -22.11
C THR A 43 2.90 2.96 -21.32
N ASP A 44 4.07 2.82 -21.95
CA ASP A 44 5.36 3.12 -21.32
C ASP A 44 5.50 4.61 -20.99
N LEU A 45 5.04 5.50 -21.89
CA LEU A 45 4.98 6.93 -21.62
C LEU A 45 4.04 7.25 -20.45
N GLY A 46 2.85 6.62 -20.41
CA GLY A 46 1.93 6.72 -19.28
C GLY A 46 2.57 6.29 -17.96
N ALA A 47 3.33 5.20 -17.96
CA ALA A 47 4.03 4.71 -16.77
C ALA A 47 5.11 5.70 -16.28
N ALA A 48 5.86 6.30 -17.21
CA ALA A 48 6.84 7.34 -16.89
C ALA A 48 6.18 8.60 -16.29
N LEU A 49 5.08 9.08 -16.90
CA LEU A 49 4.31 10.22 -16.42
C LEU A 49 3.72 9.97 -15.02
N ARG A 50 3.17 8.76 -14.80
CA ARG A 50 2.65 8.34 -13.51
C ARG A 50 3.74 8.36 -12.43
N THR A 51 4.93 7.83 -12.74
CA THR A 51 6.08 7.84 -11.84
C THR A 51 6.53 9.24 -11.47
N ARG A 52 6.35 10.22 -12.37
CA ARG A 52 6.62 11.65 -12.15
C ARG A 52 5.49 12.37 -11.39
N GLY A 53 4.38 11.70 -11.09
CA GLY A 53 3.21 12.26 -10.41
C GLY A 53 2.23 12.99 -11.35
N GLN A 54 2.43 12.92 -12.67
CA GLN A 54 1.53 13.50 -13.67
C GLN A 54 0.39 12.51 -13.99
N ILE A 55 -0.43 12.18 -12.97
CA ILE A 55 -1.41 11.10 -13.04
C ILE A 55 -2.46 11.32 -14.14
N THR A 56 -2.98 12.55 -14.29
CA THR A 56 -3.97 12.87 -15.33
C THR A 56 -3.41 12.68 -16.74
N GLU A 57 -2.16 13.06 -16.97
CA GLU A 57 -1.51 12.87 -18.28
C GLU A 57 -1.25 11.38 -18.55
N ALA A 58 -0.88 10.62 -17.52
CA ALA A 58 -0.73 9.18 -17.62
C ALA A 58 -2.03 8.49 -18.03
N ILE A 59 -3.16 8.85 -17.42
CA ILE A 59 -4.49 8.33 -17.77
C ILE A 59 -4.77 8.55 -19.27
N GLY A 60 -4.57 9.78 -19.76
CA GLY A 60 -4.79 10.09 -21.17
C GLY A 60 -3.90 9.27 -22.12
N ARG A 61 -2.68 8.90 -21.70
CA ARG A 61 -1.80 8.02 -22.49
C ARG A 61 -2.27 6.57 -22.52
N TYR A 62 -2.75 6.03 -21.40
CA TYR A 62 -3.33 4.68 -21.39
C TYR A 62 -4.63 4.62 -22.20
N GLU A 63 -5.50 5.63 -22.10
CA GLU A 63 -6.70 5.73 -22.92
C GLU A 63 -6.35 5.79 -24.42
N HIS A 64 -5.30 6.52 -24.77
CA HIS A 64 -4.83 6.56 -26.16
C HIS A 64 -4.28 5.21 -26.63
N ALA A 65 -3.51 4.50 -25.80
CA ALA A 65 -3.07 3.13 -26.09
C ALA A 65 -4.27 2.20 -26.36
N LEU A 66 -5.33 2.31 -25.56
CA LEU A 66 -6.56 1.53 -25.73
C LEU A 66 -7.39 1.95 -26.96
N SER A 67 -7.26 3.20 -27.41
CA SER A 67 -7.86 3.64 -28.67
C SER A 67 -7.17 3.03 -29.91
N ILE A 68 -5.89 2.70 -29.78
CA ILE A 68 -5.09 2.02 -30.82
C ILE A 68 -5.37 0.51 -30.77
N ASP A 69 -5.31 -0.09 -29.59
CA ASP A 69 -5.59 -1.52 -29.38
C ASP A 69 -6.52 -1.73 -28.16
N PRO A 70 -7.83 -1.93 -28.39
CA PRO A 70 -8.80 -2.23 -27.33
C PRO A 70 -8.60 -3.58 -26.63
N GLU A 71 -7.71 -4.45 -27.14
CA GLU A 71 -7.38 -5.73 -26.53
C GLU A 71 -6.08 -5.69 -25.70
N PHE A 72 -5.45 -4.52 -25.58
CA PHE A 72 -4.19 -4.38 -24.87
C PHE A 72 -4.35 -4.39 -23.34
N GLY A 73 -4.35 -5.60 -22.77
CA GLY A 73 -4.58 -5.85 -21.33
C GLY A 73 -3.65 -5.06 -20.40
N LEU A 74 -2.39 -4.84 -20.79
CA LEU A 74 -1.43 -4.08 -19.96
C LEU A 74 -1.83 -2.60 -19.83
N ALA A 75 -2.45 -2.00 -20.85
CA ALA A 75 -2.95 -0.63 -20.77
C ALA A 75 -4.15 -0.53 -19.83
N TYR A 76 -5.07 -1.51 -19.83
CA TYR A 76 -6.15 -1.57 -18.84
C TYR A 76 -5.63 -1.70 -17.41
N TYR A 77 -4.67 -2.59 -17.17
CA TYR A 77 -4.04 -2.74 -15.86
C TYR A 77 -3.38 -1.43 -15.39
N SER A 78 -2.64 -0.77 -16.29
CA SER A 78 -1.94 0.48 -15.99
C SER A 78 -2.90 1.65 -15.79
N LEU A 79 -4.00 1.69 -16.55
CA LEU A 79 -5.10 2.63 -16.37
C LEU A 79 -5.78 2.44 -15.01
N GLY A 80 -6.09 1.21 -14.62
CA GLY A 80 -6.66 0.90 -13.30
C GLY A 80 -5.77 1.38 -12.15
N ASN A 81 -4.45 1.19 -12.27
CA ASN A 81 -3.49 1.71 -11.29
C ASN A 81 -3.54 3.24 -11.17
N ALA A 82 -3.54 3.93 -12.31
CA ALA A 82 -3.57 5.40 -12.32
C ALA A 82 -4.91 5.97 -11.83
N LEU A 83 -6.04 5.36 -12.18
CA LEU A 83 -7.37 5.76 -11.72
C LEU A 83 -7.53 5.56 -10.21
N SER A 84 -7.04 4.43 -9.69
CA SER A 84 -7.04 4.16 -8.24
C SER A 84 -6.21 5.20 -7.48
N GLU A 85 -5.01 5.52 -7.97
CA GLU A 85 -4.16 6.56 -7.38
C GLU A 85 -4.78 7.97 -7.46
N TYR A 86 -5.55 8.24 -8.52
CA TYR A 86 -6.30 9.49 -8.67
C TYR A 86 -7.55 9.56 -7.78
N GLY A 87 -8.00 8.43 -7.22
CA GLY A 87 -9.21 8.33 -6.39
C GLY A 87 -10.50 8.03 -7.17
N LYS A 88 -10.40 7.69 -8.45
CA LYS A 88 -11.51 7.25 -9.31
C LYS A 88 -11.74 5.75 -9.19
N ILE A 89 -12.20 5.32 -8.02
CA ILE A 89 -12.21 3.89 -7.65
C ILE A 89 -13.18 3.06 -8.50
N ALA A 90 -14.34 3.60 -8.87
CA ALA A 90 -15.30 2.91 -9.73
C ALA A 90 -14.74 2.70 -11.15
N GLU A 91 -14.14 3.74 -11.75
CA GLU A 91 -13.51 3.59 -13.07
C GLU A 91 -12.26 2.68 -13.01
N ALA A 92 -11.53 2.67 -11.89
CA ALA A 92 -10.43 1.74 -11.68
C ALA A 92 -10.90 0.28 -11.66
N GLU A 93 -12.05 0.00 -11.03
CA GLU A 93 -12.66 -1.32 -11.04
C GLU A 93 -12.96 -1.78 -12.48
N GLU A 94 -13.62 -0.94 -13.28
CA GLU A 94 -13.93 -1.26 -14.68
C GLU A 94 -12.66 -1.58 -15.47
N ALA A 95 -11.61 -0.76 -15.31
CA ALA A 95 -10.33 -0.99 -15.97
C ALA A 95 -9.67 -2.30 -15.53
N TYR A 96 -9.66 -2.62 -14.23
CA TYR A 96 -9.13 -3.90 -13.75
C TYR A 96 -9.95 -5.11 -14.20
N GLN A 97 -11.28 -4.99 -14.28
CA GLN A 97 -12.12 -6.05 -14.84
C GLN A 97 -11.77 -6.34 -16.30
N GLN A 98 -11.51 -5.30 -17.11
CA GLN A 98 -11.04 -5.47 -18.48
C GLN A 98 -9.63 -6.08 -18.52
N ALA A 99 -8.76 -5.70 -17.57
CA ALA A 99 -7.42 -6.26 -17.46
C ALA A 99 -7.43 -7.76 -17.15
N VAL A 100 -8.18 -8.22 -16.15
CA VAL A 100 -8.22 -9.66 -15.78
C VAL A 100 -8.84 -10.55 -16.85
N GLN A 101 -9.72 -10.01 -17.70
CA GLN A 101 -10.25 -10.73 -18.86
C GLN A 101 -9.19 -10.98 -19.93
N ARG A 102 -8.24 -10.04 -20.09
CA ARG A 102 -7.17 -10.09 -21.10
C ARG A 102 -5.87 -10.70 -20.56
N LEU A 103 -5.68 -10.65 -19.25
CA LEU A 103 -4.52 -11.14 -18.52
C LEU A 103 -4.96 -12.18 -17.46
N PRO A 104 -5.50 -13.34 -17.87
CA PRO A 104 -6.06 -14.32 -16.94
C PRO A 104 -5.03 -14.95 -15.99
N ASP A 105 -3.74 -14.88 -16.35
CA ASP A 105 -2.63 -15.41 -15.55
C ASP A 105 -1.85 -14.31 -14.80
N ASP A 106 -2.35 -13.07 -14.78
CA ASP A 106 -1.71 -11.97 -14.04
C ASP A 106 -2.32 -11.81 -12.65
N ALA A 107 -1.65 -12.38 -11.65
CA ALA A 107 -2.07 -12.26 -10.26
C ALA A 107 -2.12 -10.79 -9.75
N SER A 108 -1.50 -9.83 -10.42
CA SER A 108 -1.41 -8.42 -9.98
C SER A 108 -2.68 -7.70 -10.35
N ALA A 109 -3.19 -7.98 -11.55
CA ALA A 109 -4.50 -7.53 -11.99
C ALA A 109 -5.59 -8.03 -11.02
N PHE A 110 -5.59 -9.31 -10.67
CA PHE A 110 -6.55 -9.87 -9.70
C PHE A 110 -6.38 -9.31 -8.28
N ASN A 111 -5.14 -9.15 -7.79
CA ASN A 111 -4.89 -8.54 -6.49
C ASN A 111 -5.42 -7.10 -6.41
N ASN A 112 -5.16 -6.29 -7.45
CA ASN A 112 -5.56 -4.89 -7.47
C ASN A 112 -7.07 -4.74 -7.69
N LEU A 113 -7.69 -5.63 -8.48
CA LEU A 113 -9.15 -5.75 -8.55
C LEU A 113 -9.75 -6.05 -7.17
N GLY A 114 -9.19 -7.02 -6.45
CA GLY A 114 -9.59 -7.35 -5.09
C GLY A 114 -9.48 -6.15 -4.14
N HIS A 115 -8.39 -5.40 -4.23
CA HIS A 115 -8.18 -4.20 -3.42
C HIS A 115 -9.24 -3.12 -3.68
N VAL A 116 -9.53 -2.78 -4.94
CA VAL A 116 -10.58 -1.77 -5.23
C VAL A 116 -11.97 -2.27 -4.85
N LEU A 117 -12.25 -3.57 -4.96
CA LEU A 117 -13.52 -4.15 -4.51
C LEU A 117 -13.68 -4.07 -2.98
N ILE A 118 -12.59 -4.16 -2.20
CA ILE A 118 -12.60 -3.89 -0.75
C ILE A 118 -13.01 -2.44 -0.49
N GLU A 119 -12.40 -1.48 -1.20
CA GLU A 119 -12.72 -0.05 -1.05
C GLU A 119 -14.18 0.27 -1.40
N LEU A 120 -14.73 -0.44 -2.37
CA LEU A 120 -16.15 -0.35 -2.77
C LEU A 120 -17.10 -1.14 -1.85
N GLY A 121 -16.58 -1.86 -0.85
CA GLY A 121 -17.37 -2.65 0.10
C GLY A 121 -17.91 -3.98 -0.45
N ARG A 122 -17.47 -4.41 -1.64
CA ARG A 122 -17.91 -5.63 -2.34
C ARG A 122 -17.09 -6.85 -1.92
N LYS A 123 -17.21 -7.22 -0.64
CA LYS A 123 -16.36 -8.26 0.01
C LYS A 123 -16.36 -9.62 -0.69
N ALA A 124 -17.51 -10.13 -1.12
CA ALA A 124 -17.60 -11.47 -1.73
C ALA A 124 -16.82 -11.56 -3.06
N GLU A 125 -16.89 -10.50 -3.87
CA GLU A 125 -16.19 -10.41 -5.14
C GLU A 125 -14.70 -10.16 -4.93
N ALA A 126 -14.35 -9.33 -3.94
CA ALA A 126 -12.97 -9.14 -3.52
C ALA A 126 -12.32 -10.47 -3.09
N GLU A 127 -13.02 -11.29 -2.30
CA GLU A 127 -12.51 -12.60 -1.88
C GLU A 127 -12.20 -13.49 -3.08
N THR A 128 -13.12 -13.53 -4.06
CA THR A 128 -12.94 -14.34 -5.27
C THR A 128 -11.70 -13.88 -6.04
N ALA A 129 -11.57 -12.57 -6.31
CA ALA A 129 -10.42 -12.02 -7.02
C ALA A 129 -9.09 -12.30 -6.28
N LEU A 130 -9.06 -12.13 -4.96
CA LEU A 130 -7.85 -12.36 -4.16
C LEU A 130 -7.46 -13.83 -4.08
N ARG A 131 -8.45 -14.74 -3.99
CA ARG A 131 -8.18 -16.18 -4.06
C ARG A 131 -7.61 -16.58 -5.42
N THR A 132 -8.15 -16.04 -6.51
CA THR A 132 -7.58 -16.26 -7.85
C THR A 132 -6.14 -15.72 -7.94
N ALA A 133 -5.86 -14.54 -7.37
CA ALA A 133 -4.49 -14.01 -7.31
C ALA A 133 -3.53 -14.95 -6.57
N ILE A 134 -3.98 -15.56 -5.47
CA ILE A 134 -3.20 -16.53 -4.67
C ILE A 134 -3.05 -17.87 -5.39
N GLU A 135 -4.05 -18.31 -6.15
CA GLU A 135 -3.96 -19.52 -6.97
C GLU A 135 -2.92 -19.38 -8.07
N ILE A 136 -2.86 -18.21 -8.73
CA ILE A 136 -1.87 -17.88 -9.76
C ILE A 136 -0.48 -17.70 -9.15
N ASP A 137 -0.38 -16.97 -8.04
CA ASP A 137 0.88 -16.69 -7.34
C ASP A 137 0.72 -16.86 -5.82
N PRO A 138 1.01 -18.07 -5.29
CA PRO A 138 0.88 -18.37 -3.86
C PRO A 138 1.80 -17.54 -2.95
N HIS A 139 2.86 -16.94 -3.50
CA HIS A 139 3.85 -16.18 -2.75
C HIS A 139 3.55 -14.68 -2.71
N ARG A 140 2.38 -14.27 -3.17
CA ARG A 140 1.95 -12.88 -3.21
C ARG A 140 1.53 -12.35 -1.84
N ALA A 141 2.48 -11.76 -1.12
CA ALA A 141 2.26 -11.15 0.19
C ALA A 141 1.04 -10.21 0.21
N SER A 142 0.91 -9.34 -0.80
CA SER A 142 -0.18 -8.35 -0.88
C SER A 142 -1.57 -8.98 -1.04
N ALA A 143 -1.69 -10.12 -1.73
CA ALA A 143 -2.97 -10.78 -1.93
C ALA A 143 -3.42 -11.46 -0.63
N HIS A 144 -2.49 -12.13 0.07
CA HIS A 144 -2.73 -12.68 1.40
C HIS A 144 -3.08 -11.58 2.43
N PHE A 145 -2.35 -10.45 2.39
CA PHE A 145 -2.68 -9.30 3.20
C PHE A 145 -4.08 -8.77 2.85
N ASN A 146 -4.40 -8.49 1.60
CA ASN A 146 -5.73 -7.99 1.25
C ASN A 146 -6.84 -8.99 1.62
N LEU A 147 -6.58 -10.30 1.51
CA LEU A 147 -7.54 -11.34 1.87
C LEU A 147 -7.87 -11.30 3.37
N HIS A 148 -6.88 -11.02 4.24
CA HIS A 148 -7.15 -10.91 5.69
C HIS A 148 -8.27 -9.91 6.00
N ALA A 149 -8.28 -8.76 5.31
CA ALA A 149 -9.28 -7.72 5.55
C ALA A 149 -10.68 -8.14 5.09
N VAL A 150 -10.76 -9.00 4.08
CA VAL A 150 -12.03 -9.52 3.55
C VAL A 150 -12.60 -10.61 4.46
N VAL A 151 -11.76 -11.56 4.89
CA VAL A 151 -12.16 -12.71 5.71
C VAL A 151 -12.13 -12.43 7.21
N TYR A 152 -11.73 -11.22 7.62
CA TYR A 152 -11.80 -10.79 9.02
C TYR A 152 -13.24 -10.79 9.50
N ARG A 153 -13.48 -11.50 10.61
CA ARG A 153 -14.75 -11.53 11.32
C ARG A 153 -14.51 -11.51 12.81
N ASP A 154 -15.30 -10.73 13.54
CA ASP A 154 -15.14 -10.60 15.00
C ASP A 154 -15.43 -11.91 15.75
N ASP A 155 -16.22 -12.80 15.16
CA ASP A 155 -16.59 -14.11 15.70
C ASP A 155 -15.63 -15.24 15.31
N ASP A 156 -14.86 -15.08 14.24
CA ASP A 156 -13.91 -16.05 13.73
C ASP A 156 -12.69 -15.36 13.10
N LEU A 157 -11.59 -15.30 13.86
CA LEU A 157 -10.35 -14.64 13.45
C LEU A 157 -9.36 -15.59 12.77
N ASP A 158 -9.64 -16.90 12.75
CA ASP A 158 -8.68 -17.90 12.28
C ASP A 158 -8.34 -17.76 10.78
N PRO A 159 -9.31 -17.52 9.88
CA PRO A 159 -9.02 -17.27 8.47
C PRO A 159 -8.16 -16.03 8.24
N ALA A 160 -8.40 -14.96 9.02
CA ALA A 160 -7.65 -13.72 8.90
C ALA A 160 -6.20 -13.89 9.41
N ILE A 161 -6.02 -14.56 10.54
CA ILE A 161 -4.69 -14.91 11.07
C ILE A 161 -3.92 -15.75 10.06
N ALA A 162 -4.52 -16.81 9.51
CA ALA A 162 -3.87 -17.68 8.53
C ALA A 162 -3.44 -16.91 7.27
N SER A 163 -4.28 -15.98 6.80
CA SER A 163 -3.93 -15.12 5.66
C SER A 163 -2.75 -14.19 5.98
N LEU A 164 -2.71 -13.61 7.18
CA LEU A 164 -1.59 -12.77 7.61
C LEU A 164 -0.29 -13.57 7.81
N GLU A 165 -0.38 -14.78 8.35
CA GLU A 165 0.77 -15.69 8.45
C GLU A 165 1.33 -16.06 7.07
N ALA A 166 0.46 -16.31 6.09
CA ALA A 166 0.87 -16.55 4.71
C ALA A 166 1.55 -15.33 4.08
N ALA A 167 1.05 -14.11 4.32
CA ALA A 167 1.71 -12.88 3.91
C ALA A 167 3.11 -12.76 4.54
N LEU A 168 3.22 -12.99 5.86
CA LEU A 168 4.47 -12.90 6.61
C LEU A 168 5.48 -13.98 6.27
N ALA A 169 5.04 -15.15 5.80
CA ALA A 169 5.93 -16.22 5.34
C ALA A 169 6.73 -15.82 4.09
N THR A 170 6.20 -14.89 3.29
CA THR A 170 6.82 -14.41 2.04
C THR A 170 7.59 -13.10 2.25
N SER A 171 7.07 -12.21 3.10
CA SER A 171 7.71 -10.96 3.48
C SER A 171 7.69 -10.80 5.00
N THR A 172 8.76 -11.26 5.64
CA THR A 172 8.85 -11.29 7.10
C THR A 172 8.96 -9.91 7.75
N ASP A 173 9.27 -8.86 6.98
CA ASP A 173 9.45 -7.48 7.44
C ASP A 173 8.29 -6.54 7.05
N ASP A 174 7.13 -7.10 6.67
CA ASP A 174 5.94 -6.27 6.43
C ASP A 174 5.30 -5.81 7.74
N GLY A 175 5.62 -4.60 8.17
CA GLY A 175 5.11 -4.00 9.40
C GLY A 175 3.57 -3.95 9.46
N LYS A 176 2.89 -3.80 8.31
CA LYS A 176 1.42 -3.81 8.26
C LYS A 176 0.89 -5.20 8.60
N SER A 177 1.34 -6.25 7.91
CA SER A 177 0.91 -7.62 8.20
C SER A 177 1.21 -8.00 9.65
N GLN A 178 2.39 -7.67 10.18
CA GLN A 178 2.75 -7.98 11.57
C GLN A 178 1.84 -7.27 12.58
N PHE A 179 1.48 -6.01 12.32
CA PHE A 179 0.56 -5.24 13.16
C PHE A 179 -0.84 -5.86 13.17
N PHE A 180 -1.43 -6.12 12.00
CA PHE A 180 -2.76 -6.71 11.91
C PHE A 180 -2.80 -8.13 12.47
N HIS A 181 -1.71 -8.90 12.29
CA HIS A 181 -1.56 -10.22 12.89
C HIS A 181 -1.58 -10.15 14.42
N ALA A 182 -0.82 -9.22 15.00
CA ALA A 182 -0.81 -8.99 16.45
C ALA A 182 -2.18 -8.56 16.97
N MET A 183 -2.90 -7.72 16.23
CA MET A 183 -4.26 -7.27 16.58
C MET A 183 -5.27 -8.43 16.59
N CYS A 184 -5.24 -9.29 15.58
CA CYS A 184 -6.11 -10.47 15.51
C CYS A 184 -5.81 -11.44 16.66
N LEU A 185 -4.54 -11.75 16.93
CA LEU A 185 -4.14 -12.62 18.05
C LEU A 185 -4.56 -12.06 19.41
N LYS A 186 -4.40 -10.74 19.61
CA LYS A 186 -4.84 -10.05 20.83
C LYS A 186 -6.35 -10.21 21.03
N GLN A 187 -7.15 -10.03 19.98
CA GLN A 187 -8.60 -10.15 20.04
C GLN A 187 -9.05 -11.59 20.27
N LYS A 188 -8.36 -12.56 19.67
CA LYS A 188 -8.56 -14.00 19.92
C LYS A 188 -8.22 -14.40 21.36
N GLY A 189 -7.44 -13.59 22.07
CA GLY A 189 -7.04 -13.80 23.46
C GLY A 189 -5.66 -14.43 23.62
N ASP A 190 -4.93 -14.68 22.53
CA ASP A 190 -3.56 -15.19 22.54
C ASP A 190 -2.57 -14.03 22.74
N LYS A 191 -2.43 -13.62 24.00
CA LYS A 191 -1.63 -12.46 24.39
C LYS A 191 -0.14 -12.65 24.12
N ASP A 192 0.37 -13.86 24.30
CA ASP A 192 1.80 -14.14 24.16
C ASP A 192 2.20 -14.10 22.68
N ALA A 193 1.41 -14.71 21.80
CA ALA A 193 1.62 -14.63 20.36
C ALA A 193 1.43 -13.19 19.85
N ALA A 194 0.46 -12.44 20.39
CA ALA A 194 0.24 -11.04 20.02
C ALA A 194 1.46 -10.17 20.35
N ILE A 195 2.05 -10.32 21.54
CA ILE A 195 3.27 -9.59 21.94
C ILE A 195 4.43 -9.95 21.01
N ALA A 196 4.64 -11.24 20.74
CA ALA A 196 5.71 -11.68 19.85
C ALA A 196 5.55 -11.13 18.41
N SER A 197 4.33 -10.91 17.95
CA SER A 197 4.05 -10.27 16.65
C SER A 197 4.26 -8.76 16.70
N PHE A 198 3.84 -8.07 17.77
CA PHE A 198 4.10 -6.63 17.94
C PHE A 198 5.58 -6.28 18.04
N ASP A 199 6.38 -7.13 18.69
CA ASP A 199 7.82 -6.92 18.85
C ASP A 199 8.58 -6.97 17.52
N LYS A 200 7.97 -7.53 16.47
CA LYS A 200 8.55 -7.55 15.12
C LYS A 200 8.25 -6.28 14.31
N VAL A 201 7.24 -5.49 14.70
CA VAL A 201 6.81 -4.30 13.95
C VAL A 201 7.94 -3.27 13.91
N PRO A 202 8.46 -2.91 12.71
CA PRO A 202 9.51 -1.91 12.58
C PRO A 202 9.09 -0.57 13.19
N LEU A 203 9.95 0.03 14.00
CA LEU A 203 9.63 1.26 14.74
C LEU A 203 9.45 2.48 13.83
N ASP A 204 10.06 2.47 12.65
CA ASP A 204 9.90 3.46 11.59
C ASP A 204 8.56 3.36 10.85
N ASP A 205 7.93 2.19 10.84
CA ASP A 205 6.60 1.98 10.25
C ASP A 205 5.44 2.35 11.18
N MET A 206 5.69 2.50 12.49
CA MET A 206 4.64 2.74 13.48
C MET A 206 3.84 4.03 13.23
N ASP A 207 4.47 5.12 12.79
CA ASP A 207 3.76 6.37 12.49
C ASP A 207 2.81 6.21 11.29
N THR A 208 3.24 5.46 10.27
CA THR A 208 2.43 5.10 9.09
C THR A 208 1.26 4.21 9.47
N ILE A 209 1.50 3.20 10.31
CA ILE A 209 0.48 2.26 10.78
C ILE A 209 -0.56 2.95 11.68
N ILE A 210 -0.13 3.87 12.55
CA ILE A 210 -1.05 4.68 13.38
C ILE A 210 -1.95 5.56 12.51
N GLY A 211 -1.43 6.14 11.41
CA GLY A 211 -2.23 6.91 10.45
C GLY A 211 -3.28 6.06 9.73
N LEU A 212 -2.91 4.87 9.29
CA LEU A 212 -3.80 3.91 8.61
C LEU A 212 -4.91 3.37 9.53
N THR A 213 -4.58 3.03 10.77
CA THR A 213 -5.54 2.50 11.75
C THR A 213 -6.59 3.53 12.16
N ALA A 214 -6.25 4.83 12.18
CA ALA A 214 -7.22 5.90 12.38
C ALA A 214 -8.25 5.95 11.23
N GLY A 215 -7.82 5.79 9.97
CA GLY A 215 -8.70 5.76 8.79
C GLY A 215 -9.52 4.47 8.63
N THR A 216 -8.89 3.30 8.81
CA THR A 216 -9.57 1.99 8.68
C THR A 216 -10.49 1.67 9.85
N MET A 217 -10.16 2.07 11.09
CA MET A 217 -11.11 1.96 12.21
C MET A 217 -12.29 2.92 12.08
N LEU A 218 -12.18 4.04 11.36
CA LEU A 218 -13.33 4.91 11.07
C LEU A 218 -14.31 4.22 10.11
N CYS A 219 -13.83 3.47 9.12
CA CYS A 219 -14.69 2.70 8.22
C CYS A 219 -15.28 1.45 8.89
N ALA A 220 -14.56 0.80 9.81
CA ALA A 220 -15.05 -0.38 10.54
C ALA A 220 -15.90 -0.04 11.79
N ARG A 221 -15.75 1.16 12.37
CA ARG A 221 -16.54 1.63 13.53
C ARG A 221 -17.55 2.69 13.13
N SER A 222 -18.57 2.28 12.38
CA SER A 222 -19.90 2.87 12.46
C SER A 222 -20.65 2.44 13.73
N ASN A 223 -19.95 2.32 14.88
CA ASN A 223 -20.47 2.56 16.24
C ASN A 223 -19.40 2.34 17.34
N LYS A 224 -19.06 3.44 18.04
CA LYS A 224 -18.32 3.58 19.32
C LYS A 224 -16.78 3.77 19.26
N THR A 225 -16.36 4.88 19.86
CA THR A 225 -14.99 5.41 19.99
C THR A 225 -14.21 4.78 21.15
N PRO A 226 -12.89 4.57 21.02
CA PRO A 226 -12.00 4.38 22.18
C PRO A 226 -10.78 5.29 22.10
N GLN A 227 -10.84 6.41 22.81
CA GLN A 227 -9.74 7.36 22.97
C GLN A 227 -8.90 7.10 24.24
N SER A 228 -9.14 6.04 25.01
CA SER A 228 -8.66 5.97 26.40
C SER A 228 -7.39 5.17 26.69
N GLU A 229 -6.80 4.44 25.74
CA GLU A 229 -5.67 3.53 26.08
C GLU A 229 -4.28 4.01 25.66
N TYR A 230 -4.13 5.00 24.78
CA TYR A 230 -2.81 5.42 24.29
C TYR A 230 -2.06 6.43 25.17
N SER A 231 -2.72 7.09 26.14
CA SER A 231 -2.09 8.10 26.99
C SER A 231 -1.22 7.54 28.14
N ALA A 232 -1.16 6.23 28.34
CA ALA A 232 -0.45 5.62 29.47
C ALA A 232 1.06 5.37 29.21
N ARG A 233 1.53 5.37 27.96
CA ARG A 233 2.94 5.04 27.64
C ARG A 233 3.86 6.27 27.43
N ALA A 234 3.32 7.49 27.49
CA ALA A 234 4.05 8.73 27.20
C ALA A 234 4.52 9.55 28.44
N ARG A 235 4.52 8.98 29.66
CA ARG A 235 5.10 9.63 30.84
C ARG A 235 6.31 8.85 31.37
N LYS A 236 7.51 9.21 30.91
CA LYS A 236 8.75 8.89 31.65
C LYS A 236 8.79 9.74 32.94
N PRO A 237 9.11 9.20 34.12
CA PRO A 237 9.33 10.02 35.30
C PRO A 237 10.72 10.66 35.25
N THR A 238 10.77 11.99 35.21
CA THR A 238 12.00 12.79 35.34
C THR A 238 12.56 12.59 36.76
N ARG A 239 13.70 11.88 36.86
CA ARG A 239 14.43 11.68 38.12
C ARG A 239 14.97 13.02 38.62
N MET A 240 14.38 13.57 39.69
CA MET A 240 14.90 14.75 40.38
C MET A 240 16.30 14.45 40.96
N ARG A 241 17.33 15.13 40.45
CA ARG A 241 18.67 15.11 41.01
C ARG A 241 18.75 16.20 42.09
N LYS A 242 18.58 15.82 43.36
CA LYS A 242 18.87 16.71 44.51
C LYS A 242 20.38 16.95 44.57
N THR A 243 20.85 18.12 44.14
CA THR A 243 22.20 18.60 44.45
C THR A 243 22.21 19.11 45.90
N ARG A 244 22.77 18.30 46.80
CA ARG A 244 23.16 18.70 48.16
C ARG A 244 24.46 19.50 48.05
N ARG A 245 24.40 20.82 48.23
CA ARG A 245 25.56 21.65 48.59
C ARG A 245 25.60 21.77 50.12
N GLN A 246 26.68 21.32 50.74
CA GLN A 246 27.09 21.68 52.09
C GLN A 246 28.53 22.17 52.04
N SER A 247 28.81 23.13 52.96
CA SER A 247 30.05 23.84 53.29
C SER A 247 30.58 24.79 52.21
N THR A 248 31.06 26.00 52.54
CA THR A 248 31.78 26.51 53.72
C THR A 248 31.26 27.92 54.07
N GLY A 249 31.18 28.32 55.34
CA GLY A 249 32.29 28.92 56.06
C GLY A 249 32.07 30.42 56.13
#